data_AF-A0A4Q2X8A6-F1
#
_entry.id   AF-A0A4Q2X8A6-F1
#
_cell.length_a   1.000
_cell.length_b   1.000
_cell.length_c   1.000
_cell.angle_alpha   90.00
_cell.angle_beta   90.00
_cell.angle_gamma   90.00
#
_symmetry.space_group_name_H-M   'P 1'
#
loop_
_entity.id
_entity.type
_entity.pdbx_description
1 polymer ?
#
loop_
_entity_poly.entity_id
_entity_poly.type
_entity_poly.pdbx_seq_one_letter_code
_entity_poly.pdbx_strand_id
1 'polypeptide(L)'
;MPNFYLILVAAMVVGLMLPIAWFSPRSHGFRKATGLIYLGLTLCLVAYPFFTSVYYLLFDHGLRRAEPSKFAFALHRSLSAKLPDYIDQRIDSKVAATLTRFQITATESPVYGAFFYLQATERLQEQWRLNPSLARQAPAVSGAKAIDASLRIMLDRDHSHWVRDYWGEDYMTQPNCFYRTLLIGGITSHHNLTKDTRHLPLLKTTVDDLVSHIDSSRSGLIDDYPGQCFPCDVVCCIAMIEHASKALGEDRSAWAGKAMARIMAHYPDGLPPYTADAASGRQQSPSRGSTNGFFFTYSATLSPSESPAWYERYASEFWQENDLAAGWREYSKLSDSPLYGFDPDSGPVLEGFGTGATGLGLGCTRAHGDHRRAGILGAEMIAAGFPLPGGTLLLPRLVSDLEHAPYFAEISILHQLSLVPDAAGNGKAALAPIPPCTWYILSVEATVLIILLLICKRLLFARNKTADTK
;
A
#
# COMPACT_ATOMS: atom_id res chain seq x y z
N MET A 1 18.67 -10.28 0.46
CA MET A 1 18.81 -10.93 -0.88
C MET A 1 17.42 -11.34 -1.35
N PRO A 2 16.98 -11.07 -2.60
CA PRO A 2 15.68 -11.54 -3.07
C PRO A 2 15.66 -13.07 -2.96
N ASN A 3 14.53 -13.64 -2.54
CA ASN A 3 14.40 -15.08 -2.39
C ASN A 3 14.63 -15.74 -3.76
N PHE A 4 15.87 -16.19 -3.97
CA PHE A 4 16.33 -16.84 -5.20
C PHE A 4 15.33 -17.93 -5.58
N TYR A 5 14.69 -18.56 -4.60
CA TYR A 5 13.67 -19.59 -4.76
C TYR A 5 12.45 -19.20 -5.60
N LEU A 6 11.94 -17.96 -5.53
CA LEU A 6 10.72 -17.58 -6.26
C LEU A 6 11.01 -17.24 -7.72
N ILE A 7 12.10 -16.51 -7.97
CA ILE A 7 12.62 -16.25 -9.32
C ILE A 7 13.12 -17.56 -9.94
N LEU A 8 13.80 -18.40 -9.17
CA LEU A 8 14.27 -19.72 -9.59
C LEU A 8 13.11 -20.67 -9.81
N VAL A 9 12.01 -20.62 -9.05
CA VAL A 9 10.80 -21.44 -9.35
C VAL A 9 10.13 -20.94 -10.62
N ALA A 10 9.94 -19.64 -10.84
CA ALA A 10 9.37 -19.13 -12.10
C ALA A 10 10.27 -19.42 -13.32
N ALA A 11 11.58 -19.18 -13.19
CA ALA A 11 12.58 -19.44 -14.22
C ALA A 11 12.86 -20.93 -14.43
N MET A 12 12.78 -21.77 -13.39
CA MET A 12 12.83 -23.23 -13.51
C MET A 12 11.56 -23.75 -14.15
N VAL A 13 10.39 -23.22 -13.81
CA VAL A 13 9.13 -23.67 -14.43
C VAL A 13 9.21 -23.40 -15.92
N VAL A 14 9.49 -22.18 -16.38
CA VAL A 14 9.57 -21.94 -17.84
C VAL A 14 10.82 -22.58 -18.47
N GLY A 15 11.98 -22.51 -17.81
CA GLY A 15 13.28 -22.93 -18.34
C GLY A 15 13.58 -24.43 -18.28
N LEU A 16 13.06 -25.18 -17.29
CA LEU A 16 13.18 -26.65 -17.22
C LEU A 16 12.00 -27.38 -17.85
N MET A 17 10.83 -26.73 -18.00
CA MET A 17 9.68 -27.36 -18.66
C MET A 17 9.97 -27.73 -20.12
N LEU A 18 10.65 -26.85 -20.86
CA LEU A 18 10.92 -27.05 -22.28
C LEU A 18 11.91 -28.21 -22.52
N PRO A 19 13.08 -28.28 -21.85
CA PRO A 19 14.01 -29.40 -22.03
C PRO A 19 13.46 -30.73 -21.51
N ILE A 20 12.80 -30.75 -20.35
CA ILE A 20 12.28 -32.01 -19.78
C ILE A 20 11.13 -32.55 -20.63
N ALA A 21 10.27 -31.71 -21.21
CA ALA A 21 9.23 -32.17 -22.11
C ALA A 21 9.81 -32.73 -23.43
N TRP A 22 10.97 -32.22 -23.86
CA TRP A 22 11.58 -32.61 -25.13
C TRP A 22 12.55 -33.80 -25.00
N PHE A 23 13.23 -33.93 -23.87
CA PHE A 23 14.23 -34.97 -23.57
C PHE A 23 13.76 -36.00 -22.53
N SER A 24 12.48 -35.98 -22.14
CA SER A 24 11.91 -36.88 -21.12
C SER A 24 12.21 -38.36 -21.40
N PRO A 25 12.61 -39.16 -20.39
CA PRO A 25 12.78 -40.60 -20.53
C PRO A 25 11.50 -41.27 -21.09
N ARG A 26 11.68 -42.35 -21.86
CA ARG A 26 10.60 -43.11 -22.52
C ARG A 26 9.58 -43.74 -21.55
N SER A 27 9.79 -43.66 -20.23
CA SER A 27 8.86 -44.25 -19.28
C SER A 27 7.57 -43.42 -19.18
N HIS A 28 6.47 -44.03 -19.60
CA HIS A 28 5.14 -43.44 -19.59
C HIS A 28 4.70 -42.94 -18.20
N GLY A 29 5.12 -43.64 -17.13
CA GLY A 29 4.84 -43.24 -15.74
C GLY A 29 5.50 -41.91 -15.36
N PHE A 30 6.77 -41.72 -15.71
CA PHE A 30 7.50 -40.48 -15.41
C PHE A 30 6.87 -39.28 -16.13
N ARG A 31 6.56 -39.43 -17.43
CA ARG A 31 5.92 -38.38 -18.23
C ARG A 31 4.58 -37.93 -17.66
N LYS A 32 3.76 -38.88 -17.20
CA LYS A 32 2.48 -38.57 -16.56
C LYS A 32 2.67 -37.83 -15.24
N ALA A 33 3.58 -38.27 -14.38
CA ALA A 33 3.87 -37.59 -13.12
C ALA A 33 4.36 -36.15 -13.36
N THR A 34 5.31 -35.95 -14.27
CA THR A 34 5.78 -34.61 -14.66
C THR A 34 4.64 -33.76 -15.23
N GLY A 35 3.80 -34.33 -16.09
CA GLY A 35 2.64 -33.65 -16.66
C GLY A 35 1.64 -33.18 -15.60
N LEU A 36 1.42 -33.97 -14.53
CA LEU A 36 0.55 -33.59 -13.42
C LEU A 36 1.15 -32.45 -12.58
N ILE A 37 2.44 -32.51 -12.28
CA ILE A 37 3.15 -31.43 -11.56
C ILE A 37 3.06 -30.13 -12.37
N TYR A 38 3.33 -30.21 -13.67
CA TYR A 38 3.28 -29.08 -14.58
C TYR A 38 1.87 -28.49 -14.70
N LEU A 39 0.85 -29.34 -14.74
CA LEU A 39 -0.53 -28.89 -14.73
C LEU A 39 -0.85 -28.14 -13.43
N GLY A 40 -0.47 -28.69 -12.27
CA GLY A 40 -0.67 -28.03 -10.98
C GLY A 40 -0.01 -26.64 -10.92
N LEU A 41 1.25 -26.54 -11.33
CA LEU A 41 1.97 -25.26 -11.38
C LEU A 41 1.34 -24.28 -12.37
N THR A 42 0.92 -24.74 -13.55
CA THR A 42 0.25 -23.91 -14.54
C THR A 42 -1.07 -23.35 -14.01
N LEU A 43 -1.87 -24.20 -13.35
CA LEU A 43 -3.15 -23.78 -12.77
C LEU A 43 -2.94 -22.77 -11.63
N CYS A 44 -1.96 -23.00 -10.76
CA CYS A 44 -1.71 -22.14 -9.59
C CYS A 44 -1.00 -20.82 -9.92
N LEU A 45 0.00 -20.85 -10.81
CA LEU A 45 0.89 -19.72 -11.05
C LEU A 45 0.56 -18.94 -12.33
N VAL A 46 -0.33 -19.43 -13.19
CA VAL A 46 -0.69 -18.72 -14.43
C VAL A 46 -2.20 -18.61 -14.58
N ALA A 47 -2.93 -19.73 -14.51
CA ALA A 47 -4.38 -19.69 -14.69
C ALA A 47 -5.07 -18.89 -13.57
N TYR A 48 -4.70 -19.15 -12.31
CA TYR A 48 -5.32 -18.46 -11.18
C TYR A 48 -5.09 -16.94 -11.19
N PRO A 49 -3.86 -16.40 -11.34
CA PRO A 49 -3.64 -14.96 -11.47
C PRO A 49 -4.46 -14.34 -12.60
N PHE A 50 -4.40 -14.94 -13.80
CA PHE A 50 -5.14 -14.47 -14.97
C PHE A 50 -6.66 -14.38 -14.71
N PHE A 51 -7.27 -15.49 -14.28
CA PHE A 51 -8.71 -15.52 -14.04
C PHE A 51 -9.13 -14.64 -12.87
N THR A 52 -8.28 -14.48 -11.85
CA THR A 52 -8.54 -13.60 -10.71
C THR A 52 -8.52 -12.13 -11.13
N SER A 53 -7.52 -11.70 -11.89
CA SER A 53 -7.42 -10.35 -12.43
C SER A 53 -8.60 -10.04 -13.35
N VAL A 54 -8.92 -10.93 -14.29
CA VAL A 54 -10.10 -10.79 -15.17
C VAL A 54 -11.39 -10.70 -14.36
N TYR A 55 -11.56 -11.56 -13.35
CA TYR A 55 -12.76 -11.56 -12.50
C TYR A 55 -12.95 -10.20 -11.80
N TYR A 56 -11.92 -9.67 -11.14
CA TYR A 56 -12.04 -8.39 -10.44
C TYR A 56 -12.22 -7.21 -11.40
N LEU A 57 -11.54 -7.19 -12.56
CA LEU A 57 -11.72 -6.15 -13.58
C LEU A 57 -13.15 -6.09 -14.16
N LEU A 58 -13.85 -7.24 -14.22
CA LEU A 58 -15.20 -7.34 -14.75
C LEU A 58 -16.28 -7.12 -13.68
N PHE A 59 -16.06 -7.60 -12.46
CA PHE A 59 -17.12 -7.73 -11.45
C PHE A 59 -16.89 -6.92 -10.16
N ASP A 60 -15.73 -6.31 -9.96
CA ASP A 60 -15.46 -5.43 -8.83
C ASP A 60 -15.36 -3.97 -9.29
N HIS A 61 -16.51 -3.29 -9.30
CA HIS A 61 -16.58 -1.89 -9.71
C HIS A 61 -15.76 -0.96 -8.82
N GLY A 62 -15.57 -1.30 -7.54
CA GLY A 62 -14.74 -0.52 -6.61
C GLY A 62 -13.25 -0.58 -6.91
N LEU A 63 -12.82 -1.52 -7.75
CA LEU A 63 -11.47 -1.52 -8.31
C LEU A 63 -11.35 -0.56 -9.50
N ARG A 64 -12.44 -0.33 -10.23
CA ARG A 64 -12.50 0.50 -11.44
C ARG A 64 -13.10 1.89 -11.19
N ARG A 65 -13.28 2.27 -9.92
CA ARG A 65 -13.82 3.53 -9.42
C ARG A 65 -13.35 3.78 -7.99
N ALA A 66 -13.47 5.02 -7.52
CA ALA A 66 -13.34 5.39 -6.11
C ALA A 66 -14.55 4.91 -5.26
N GLU A 67 -14.78 3.59 -5.18
CA GLU A 67 -15.87 2.95 -4.44
C GLU A 67 -15.34 1.74 -3.64
N PRO A 68 -16.06 1.20 -2.63
CA PRO A 68 -15.65 0.01 -1.89
C PRO A 68 -15.33 -1.19 -2.81
N SER A 69 -14.14 -1.76 -2.66
CA SER A 69 -13.63 -2.85 -3.52
C SER A 69 -13.70 -4.20 -2.81
N LYS A 70 -14.30 -5.21 -3.46
CA LYS A 70 -14.29 -6.61 -2.97
C LYS A 70 -12.88 -7.19 -2.93
N PHE A 71 -12.00 -6.77 -3.85
CA PHE A 71 -10.60 -7.15 -3.84
C PHE A 71 -9.90 -6.65 -2.56
N ALA A 72 -10.16 -5.43 -2.11
CA ALA A 72 -9.62 -4.91 -0.85
C ALA A 72 -10.03 -5.77 0.36
N PHE A 73 -11.29 -6.20 0.44
CA PHE A 73 -11.74 -7.13 1.49
C PHE A 73 -11.06 -8.51 1.41
N ALA A 74 -10.84 -9.03 0.20
CA ALA A 74 -10.13 -10.29 0.01
C ALA A 74 -8.65 -10.19 0.42
N LEU A 75 -7.99 -9.08 0.06
CA LEU A 75 -6.61 -8.78 0.43
C LEU A 75 -6.46 -8.58 1.94
N HIS A 76 -7.38 -7.85 2.58
CA HIS A 76 -7.45 -7.71 4.04
C HIS A 76 -7.48 -9.07 4.73
N ARG A 77 -8.37 -9.98 4.31
CA ARG A 77 -8.47 -11.31 4.90
C ARG A 77 -7.19 -12.13 4.73
N SER A 78 -6.56 -12.04 3.56
CA SER A 78 -5.27 -12.70 3.26
C SER A 78 -4.17 -12.21 4.20
N LEU A 79 -4.05 -10.88 4.37
CA LEU A 79 -3.06 -10.25 5.26
C LEU A 79 -3.35 -10.56 6.73
N SER A 80 -4.61 -10.50 7.14
CA SER A 80 -5.07 -10.80 8.51
C SER A 80 -4.65 -12.19 8.99
N ALA A 81 -4.56 -13.16 8.07
CA ALA A 81 -4.14 -14.52 8.38
C ALA A 81 -2.62 -14.68 8.54
N LYS A 82 -1.81 -13.74 8.02
CA LYS A 82 -0.34 -13.86 7.92
C LYS A 82 0.40 -12.90 8.85
N LEU A 83 -0.19 -11.73 9.12
CA LEU A 83 0.45 -10.67 9.92
C LEU A 83 0.76 -11.07 11.36
N PRO A 84 -0.12 -11.77 12.11
CA PRO A 84 0.17 -12.11 13.51
C PRO A 84 1.48 -12.88 13.65
N ASP A 85 1.64 -13.98 12.90
CA ASP A 85 2.82 -14.84 12.98
C ASP A 85 4.12 -14.09 12.62
N TYR A 86 4.06 -13.24 11.59
CA TYR A 86 5.20 -12.42 11.19
C TYR A 86 5.59 -11.40 12.26
N ILE A 87 4.62 -10.69 12.82
CA ILE A 87 4.86 -9.68 13.85
C ILE A 87 5.42 -10.35 15.11
N ASP A 88 4.84 -11.47 15.54
CA ASP A 88 5.30 -12.21 16.71
C ASP A 88 6.75 -12.67 16.53
N GLN A 89 7.06 -13.30 15.40
CA GLN A 89 8.43 -13.72 15.08
C GLN A 89 9.40 -12.53 15.08
N ARG A 90 8.98 -11.38 14.54
CA ARG A 90 9.84 -10.20 14.45
C ARG A 90 10.13 -9.61 15.84
N ILE A 91 9.11 -9.45 16.68
CA ILE A 91 9.27 -8.98 18.06
C ILE A 91 10.16 -9.96 18.85
N ASP A 92 9.88 -11.26 18.78
CA ASP A 92 10.64 -12.28 19.51
C ASP A 92 12.12 -12.33 19.09
N SER A 93 12.40 -12.05 17.82
CA SER A 93 13.77 -12.04 17.29
C SER A 93 14.63 -10.89 17.83
N LYS A 94 14.00 -9.79 18.31
CA LYS A 94 14.65 -8.54 18.71
C LYS A 94 15.52 -7.89 17.63
N VAL A 95 15.34 -8.29 16.36
CA VAL A 95 16.14 -7.78 15.25
C VAL A 95 16.04 -6.25 15.14
N ALA A 96 14.89 -5.67 15.48
CA ALA A 96 14.65 -4.24 15.42
C ALA A 96 15.66 -3.41 16.25
N ALA A 97 16.08 -3.92 17.42
CA ALA A 97 17.08 -3.26 18.26
C ALA A 97 18.52 -3.32 17.70
N THR A 98 18.75 -4.12 16.66
CA THR A 98 20.07 -4.24 16.01
C THR A 98 20.19 -3.42 14.73
N LEU A 99 19.08 -2.88 14.23
CA LEU A 99 19.03 -2.13 12.99
C LEU A 99 19.44 -0.67 13.22
N THR A 100 20.15 -0.11 12.24
CA THR A 100 20.55 1.29 12.26
C THR A 100 19.50 2.17 11.59
N ARG A 101 19.44 3.45 11.95
CA ARG A 101 18.55 4.44 11.31
C ARG A 101 18.73 4.63 9.79
N PHE A 102 19.82 4.13 9.21
CA PHE A 102 20.05 4.18 7.77
C PHE A 102 19.37 3.03 7.01
N GLN A 103 18.86 2.02 7.72
CA GLN A 103 18.12 0.89 7.16
C GLN A 103 16.62 1.19 7.17
N ILE A 104 16.24 2.32 6.57
CA ILE A 104 14.90 2.92 6.59
C ILE A 104 13.80 1.88 6.36
N THR A 105 13.91 1.04 5.31
CA THR A 105 12.88 0.05 5.01
C THR A 105 12.74 -1.00 6.10
N ALA A 106 13.84 -1.39 6.75
CA ALA A 106 13.87 -2.41 7.78
C ALA A 106 13.39 -1.90 9.14
N THR A 107 13.54 -0.60 9.41
CA THR A 107 13.14 0.05 10.67
C THR A 107 11.72 0.59 10.61
N GLU A 108 11.38 1.37 9.58
CA GLU A 108 10.13 2.12 9.50
C GLU A 108 8.97 1.30 8.94
N SER A 109 9.18 0.59 7.82
CA SER A 109 8.10 -0.12 7.11
C SER A 109 7.31 -1.14 7.97
N PRO A 110 7.88 -1.85 8.96
CA PRO A 110 7.10 -2.72 9.84
C PRO A 110 6.06 -1.96 10.67
N VAL A 111 6.47 -0.84 11.27
CA VAL A 111 5.61 0.02 12.10
C VAL A 111 4.62 0.77 11.21
N TYR A 112 5.10 1.31 10.10
CA TYR A 112 4.28 2.03 9.13
C TYR A 112 3.24 1.14 8.45
N GLY A 113 3.63 -0.10 8.11
CA GLY A 113 2.70 -1.12 7.64
C GLY A 113 1.64 -1.48 8.68
N ALA A 114 2.00 -1.60 9.96
CA ALA A 114 1.02 -1.86 11.02
C ALA A 114 -0.01 -0.72 11.14
N PHE A 115 0.45 0.53 11.06
CA PHE A 115 -0.42 1.71 10.99
C PHE A 115 -1.38 1.65 9.80
N PHE A 116 -0.87 1.42 8.58
CA PHE A 116 -1.70 1.30 7.37
C PHE A 116 -2.70 0.16 7.43
N TYR A 117 -2.32 -0.99 7.99
CA TYR A 117 -3.23 -2.12 8.16
C TYR A 117 -4.41 -1.76 9.07
N LEU A 118 -4.16 -1.11 10.22
CA LEU A 118 -5.21 -0.71 11.15
C LEU A 118 -6.13 0.35 10.54
N GLN A 119 -5.55 1.37 9.91
CA GLN A 119 -6.27 2.42 9.19
C GLN A 119 -7.16 1.86 8.07
N ALA A 120 -6.67 0.85 7.34
CA ALA A 120 -7.45 0.17 6.32
C ALA A 120 -8.57 -0.68 6.92
N THR A 121 -8.28 -1.40 8.01
CA THR A 121 -9.24 -2.27 8.68
C THR A 121 -10.43 -1.48 9.23
N GLU A 122 -10.18 -0.31 9.80
CA GLU A 122 -11.20 0.62 10.26
C GLU A 122 -12.12 1.09 9.12
N ARG A 123 -11.55 1.57 8.01
CA ARG A 123 -12.32 2.02 6.84
C ARG A 123 -13.14 0.90 6.21
N LEU A 124 -12.53 -0.29 6.06
CA LEU A 124 -13.26 -1.47 5.56
C LEU A 124 -14.37 -1.90 6.53
N GLN A 125 -14.16 -1.75 7.84
CA GLN A 125 -15.18 -2.06 8.84
C GLN A 125 -16.39 -1.12 8.71
N GLU A 126 -16.17 0.16 8.42
CA GLU A 126 -17.23 1.13 8.17
C GLU A 126 -17.97 0.83 6.86
N GLN A 127 -17.24 0.56 5.77
CA GLN A 127 -17.82 0.15 4.50
C GLN A 127 -18.67 -1.12 4.63
N TRP A 128 -18.19 -2.11 5.39
CA TRP A 128 -18.95 -3.33 5.67
C TRP A 128 -20.21 -3.07 6.49
N ARG A 129 -20.20 -2.12 7.44
CA ARG A 129 -21.42 -1.74 8.19
C ARG A 129 -22.47 -1.13 7.25
N LEU A 130 -22.05 -0.36 6.26
CA LEU A 130 -22.93 0.21 5.24
C LEU A 130 -23.41 -0.85 4.24
N ASN A 131 -22.56 -1.80 3.87
CA ASN A 131 -22.88 -2.89 2.96
C ASN A 131 -22.23 -4.22 3.37
N PRO A 132 -22.94 -5.04 4.17
CA PRO A 132 -22.42 -6.34 4.62
C PRO A 132 -22.17 -7.35 3.49
N SER A 133 -22.67 -7.12 2.26
CA SER A 133 -22.41 -8.03 1.12
C SER A 133 -20.97 -7.97 0.59
N LEU A 134 -20.19 -6.96 1.01
CA LEU A 134 -18.78 -6.80 0.63
C LEU A 134 -17.88 -7.93 1.16
N ALA A 135 -18.23 -8.50 2.32
CA ALA A 135 -17.49 -9.62 2.91
C ALA A 135 -18.37 -10.47 3.83
N ARG A 136 -18.09 -11.78 3.89
CA ARG A 136 -18.83 -12.73 4.72
C ARG A 136 -18.75 -12.42 6.23
N GLN A 137 -17.64 -11.83 6.67
CA GLN A 137 -17.42 -11.46 8.07
C GLN A 137 -16.94 -10.01 8.12
N ALA A 138 -17.29 -9.34 9.21
CA ALA A 138 -16.80 -7.99 9.49
C ALA A 138 -15.25 -7.99 9.59
N PRO A 139 -14.55 -6.99 9.02
CA PRO A 139 -13.11 -6.87 9.11
C PRO A 139 -12.58 -6.95 10.55
N ALA A 140 -13.23 -6.31 11.52
CA ALA A 140 -12.85 -6.38 12.94
C ALA A 140 -12.86 -7.80 13.52
N VAL A 141 -13.74 -8.68 13.00
CA VAL A 141 -13.83 -10.08 13.44
C VAL A 141 -12.78 -10.92 12.73
N SER A 142 -12.72 -10.84 11.40
CA SER A 142 -11.78 -11.65 10.60
C SER A 142 -10.31 -11.25 10.81
N GLY A 143 -10.07 -10.00 11.24
CA GLY A 143 -8.76 -9.41 11.48
C GLY A 143 -8.34 -9.32 12.94
N ALA A 144 -9.14 -9.83 13.89
CA ALA A 144 -8.95 -9.60 15.34
C ALA A 144 -7.49 -9.79 15.81
N LYS A 145 -6.86 -10.93 15.47
CA LYS A 145 -5.47 -11.21 15.84
C LYS A 145 -4.46 -10.24 15.21
N ALA A 146 -4.68 -9.87 13.97
CA ALA A 146 -3.80 -8.96 13.24
C ALA A 146 -3.95 -7.52 13.76
N ILE A 147 -5.16 -7.10 14.16
CA ILE A 147 -5.41 -5.81 14.82
C ILE A 147 -4.58 -5.71 16.11
N ASP A 148 -4.63 -6.73 16.97
CA ASP A 148 -3.84 -6.75 18.20
C ASP A 148 -2.33 -6.84 17.92
N ALA A 149 -1.90 -7.65 16.96
CA ALA A 149 -0.49 -7.74 16.56
C ALA A 149 0.05 -6.41 16.03
N SER A 150 -0.71 -5.72 15.17
CA SER A 150 -0.33 -4.43 14.60
C SER A 150 -0.16 -3.37 15.69
N LEU A 151 -1.03 -3.31 16.71
CA LEU A 151 -0.79 -2.40 17.83
C LEU A 151 0.46 -2.78 18.63
N ARG A 152 0.68 -4.08 18.89
CA ARG A 152 1.85 -4.55 19.66
C ARG A 152 3.18 -4.16 19.04
N ILE A 153 3.36 -4.31 17.73
CA ILE A 153 4.63 -3.94 17.07
C ILE A 153 4.90 -2.43 17.12
N MET A 154 3.86 -1.59 17.12
CA MET A 154 4.03 -0.14 17.25
C MET A 154 4.36 0.28 18.69
N LEU A 155 3.87 -0.45 19.69
CA LEU A 155 4.17 -0.19 21.11
C LEU A 155 5.45 -0.88 21.59
N ASP A 156 6.08 -1.72 20.75
CA ASP A 156 7.29 -2.45 21.09
C ASP A 156 8.50 -1.52 21.16
N ARG A 157 9.26 -1.62 22.27
CA ARG A 157 10.38 -0.71 22.52
C ARG A 157 11.52 -0.92 21.52
N ASP A 158 11.78 -2.14 21.08
CA ASP A 158 12.86 -2.43 20.13
C ASP A 158 12.53 -1.84 18.74
N HIS A 159 11.25 -1.75 18.38
CA HIS A 159 10.79 -1.10 17.14
C HIS A 159 10.84 0.44 17.19
N SER A 160 10.97 1.04 18.38
CA SER A 160 11.27 2.47 18.55
C SER A 160 12.77 2.80 18.57
N HIS A 161 13.66 1.80 18.44
CA HIS A 161 15.11 1.98 18.56
C HIS A 161 15.66 3.07 17.64
N TRP A 162 15.30 3.03 16.36
CA TRP A 162 15.77 3.99 15.35
C TRP A 162 15.29 5.43 15.62
N VAL A 163 14.13 5.59 16.26
CA VAL A 163 13.61 6.90 16.70
C VAL A 163 14.43 7.42 17.88
N ARG A 164 14.77 6.55 18.83
CA ARG A 164 15.67 6.88 19.96
C ARG A 164 17.07 7.25 19.48
N ASP A 165 17.56 6.64 18.39
CA ASP A 165 18.82 7.04 17.76
C ASP A 165 18.78 8.48 17.17
N TYR A 166 17.59 8.98 16.82
CA TYR A 166 17.42 10.37 16.37
C TYR A 166 17.21 11.33 17.54
N TRP A 167 16.30 10.99 18.46
CA TRP A 167 15.74 11.95 19.43
C TRP A 167 16.23 11.73 20.87
N GLY A 168 16.91 10.63 21.18
CA GLY A 168 17.29 10.25 22.55
C GLY A 168 16.20 9.45 23.29
N GLU A 169 16.41 9.19 24.58
CA GLU A 169 15.46 8.39 25.40
C GLU A 169 14.14 9.13 25.67
N ASP A 170 14.13 10.46 25.59
CA ASP A 170 12.96 11.32 25.76
C ASP A 170 12.20 11.57 24.44
N TYR A 171 12.41 10.73 23.41
CA TYR A 171 11.81 10.86 22.08
C TYR A 171 10.28 11.02 22.03
N MET A 172 9.56 10.61 23.08
CA MET A 172 8.10 10.77 23.18
C MET A 172 7.66 12.18 23.57
N THR A 173 8.55 13.00 24.16
CA THR A 173 8.29 14.42 24.46
C THR A 173 8.84 15.36 23.41
N GLN A 174 9.59 14.83 22.44
CA GLN A 174 10.12 15.58 21.30
C GLN A 174 9.05 15.74 20.19
N PRO A 175 9.23 16.66 19.21
CA PRO A 175 8.32 16.79 18.07
C PRO A 175 8.00 15.47 17.40
N ASN A 176 9.02 14.75 16.92
CA ASN A 176 8.97 13.36 16.47
C ASN A 176 7.66 13.02 15.72
N CYS A 177 7.34 13.87 14.73
CA CYS A 177 6.03 13.94 14.11
C CYS A 177 5.60 12.60 13.49
N PHE A 178 6.45 12.05 12.61
CA PHE A 178 6.23 10.76 11.96
C PHE A 178 5.84 9.65 12.93
N TYR A 179 6.73 9.25 13.85
CA TYR A 179 6.49 8.10 14.72
C TYR A 179 5.28 8.29 15.64
N ARG A 180 5.13 9.48 16.22
CA ARG A 180 4.01 9.78 17.13
C ARG A 180 2.67 9.79 16.40
N THR A 181 2.65 10.18 15.13
CA THR A 181 1.47 10.05 14.26
C THR A 181 1.04 8.59 14.10
N LEU A 182 2.00 7.68 13.90
CA LEU A 182 1.71 6.24 13.79
C LEU A 182 1.10 5.69 15.07
N LEU A 183 1.61 6.12 16.23
CA LEU A 183 1.04 5.76 17.52
C LEU A 183 -0.38 6.29 17.71
N ILE A 184 -0.64 7.56 17.39
CA ILE A 184 -1.97 8.17 17.51
C ILE A 184 -2.98 7.39 16.66
N GLY A 185 -2.71 7.25 15.37
CA GLY A 185 -3.64 6.55 14.48
C GLY A 185 -3.76 5.07 14.80
N GLY A 186 -2.67 4.43 15.23
CA GLY A 186 -2.62 3.04 15.65
C GLY A 186 -3.49 2.74 16.87
N ILE A 187 -3.30 3.48 17.96
CA ILE A 187 -4.09 3.34 19.18
C ILE A 187 -5.56 3.70 18.91
N THR A 188 -5.82 4.75 18.12
CA THR A 188 -7.17 5.18 17.78
C THR A 188 -7.93 4.12 17.00
N SER A 189 -7.36 3.59 15.91
CA SER A 189 -7.99 2.53 15.11
C SER A 189 -8.19 1.26 15.93
N HIS A 190 -7.21 0.88 16.76
CA HIS A 190 -7.36 -0.27 17.65
C HIS A 190 -8.52 -0.08 18.63
N HIS A 191 -8.61 1.07 19.29
CA HIS A 191 -9.73 1.41 20.17
C HIS A 191 -11.07 1.38 19.41
N ASN A 192 -11.14 1.98 18.22
CA ASN A 192 -12.38 2.04 17.45
C ASN A 192 -12.86 0.66 17.00
N LEU A 193 -11.94 -0.25 16.70
CA LEU A 193 -12.20 -1.63 16.27
C LEU A 193 -12.54 -2.58 17.44
N THR A 194 -11.86 -2.45 18.58
CA THR A 194 -11.92 -3.43 19.70
C THR A 194 -12.67 -2.92 20.93
N LYS A 195 -12.83 -1.59 21.05
CA LYS A 195 -13.31 -0.87 22.25
C LYS A 195 -12.39 -0.96 23.45
N ASP A 196 -11.16 -1.40 23.26
CA ASP A 196 -10.14 -1.43 24.30
C ASP A 196 -9.70 0.00 24.69
N THR A 197 -9.70 0.30 25.98
CA THR A 197 -9.36 1.62 26.52
C THR A 197 -7.97 1.69 27.15
N ARG A 198 -7.21 0.58 27.19
CA ARG A 198 -5.93 0.48 27.93
C ARG A 198 -4.91 1.55 27.54
N HIS A 199 -4.90 1.95 26.28
CA HIS A 199 -3.91 2.89 25.73
C HIS A 199 -4.44 4.32 25.54
N LEU A 200 -5.68 4.62 25.95
CA LEU A 200 -6.24 5.98 25.84
C LEU A 200 -5.46 7.04 26.64
N PRO A 201 -4.90 6.76 27.84
CA PRO A 201 -4.05 7.73 28.52
C PRO A 201 -2.81 8.11 27.71
N LEU A 202 -2.13 7.11 27.11
CA LEU A 202 -0.99 7.36 26.23
C LEU A 202 -1.41 8.16 24.98
N LEU A 203 -2.54 7.79 24.38
CA LEU A 203 -3.11 8.52 23.23
C LEU A 203 -3.36 9.99 23.59
N LYS A 204 -4.02 10.26 24.72
CA LYS A 204 -4.36 11.60 25.18
C LYS A 204 -3.11 12.46 25.37
N THR A 205 -2.12 11.97 26.11
CA THR A 205 -0.85 12.68 26.31
C THR A 205 -0.15 12.93 24.97
N THR A 206 -0.06 11.92 24.10
CA THR A 206 0.60 12.05 22.79
C THR A 206 -0.08 13.11 21.92
N VAL A 207 -1.41 13.13 21.90
CA VAL A 207 -2.22 14.11 21.16
C VAL A 207 -2.04 15.51 21.71
N ASP A 208 -2.17 15.71 23.03
CA ASP A 208 -2.10 17.04 23.64
C ASP A 208 -0.72 17.68 23.45
N ASP A 209 0.33 16.90 23.62
CA ASP A 209 1.71 17.36 23.42
C ASP A 209 1.96 17.74 21.95
N LEU A 210 1.48 16.96 20.98
CA LEU A 210 1.64 17.29 19.55
C LEU A 210 0.82 18.50 19.14
N VAL A 211 -0.41 18.64 19.66
CA VAL A 211 -1.22 19.85 19.49
C VAL A 211 -0.45 21.07 20.00
N SER A 212 0.13 20.97 21.21
CA SER A 212 0.95 22.04 21.78
C SER A 212 2.16 22.38 20.91
N HIS A 213 2.86 21.38 20.37
CA HIS A 213 3.99 21.60 19.47
C HIS A 213 3.56 22.32 18.18
N ILE A 214 2.50 21.82 17.54
CA ILE A 214 1.95 22.40 16.30
C ILE A 214 1.47 23.84 16.53
N ASP A 215 0.83 24.13 17.65
CA ASP A 215 0.32 25.48 17.96
C ASP A 215 1.43 26.45 18.40
N SER A 216 2.50 25.95 19.00
CA SER A 216 3.70 26.76 19.29
C SER A 216 4.53 27.07 18.04
N SER A 217 4.38 26.28 16.97
CA SER A 217 5.06 26.48 15.70
C SER A 217 4.43 27.62 14.90
N ARG A 218 5.25 28.61 14.53
CA ARG A 218 4.82 29.75 13.70
C ARG A 218 4.28 29.31 12.33
N SER A 219 4.90 28.30 11.73
CA SER A 219 4.49 27.76 10.43
C SER A 219 3.42 26.67 10.55
N GLY A 220 3.17 26.16 11.75
CA GLY A 220 2.38 24.95 11.98
C GLY A 220 3.12 23.64 11.68
N LEU A 221 4.33 23.71 11.14
CA LEU A 221 5.18 22.55 10.86
C LEU A 221 6.02 22.17 12.08
N ILE A 222 6.30 20.88 12.20
CA ILE A 222 7.15 20.29 13.24
C ILE A 222 7.99 19.18 12.63
N ASP A 223 9.13 18.91 13.24
CA ASP A 223 10.11 17.95 12.74
C ASP A 223 9.68 16.48 12.93
N ASP A 224 9.94 15.65 11.93
CA ASP A 224 9.88 14.19 11.98
C ASP A 224 11.14 13.63 12.64
N TYR A 225 12.29 14.15 12.20
CA TYR A 225 13.62 13.93 12.80
C TYR A 225 14.30 15.28 13.05
N PRO A 226 15.31 15.38 13.92
CA PRO A 226 15.95 16.66 14.21
C PRO A 226 16.42 17.39 12.93
N GLY A 227 15.83 18.55 12.66
CA GLY A 227 16.12 19.38 11.48
C GLY A 227 15.54 18.87 10.16
N GLN A 228 14.64 17.88 10.19
CA GLN A 228 14.01 17.27 9.02
C GLN A 228 12.49 17.28 9.22
N CYS A 229 11.82 18.07 8.39
CA CYS A 229 10.37 18.22 8.41
C CYS A 229 9.79 17.91 7.04
N PHE A 230 8.84 16.98 7.00
CA PHE A 230 8.07 16.58 5.83
C PHE A 230 6.63 17.08 5.98
N PRO A 231 6.20 18.11 5.22
CA PRO A 231 4.85 18.67 5.36
C PRO A 231 3.72 17.64 5.21
N CYS A 232 3.92 16.56 4.44
CA CYS A 232 2.95 15.48 4.32
C CYS A 232 2.70 14.74 5.64
N ASP A 233 3.73 14.57 6.46
CA ASP A 233 3.65 13.85 7.73
C ASP A 233 2.98 14.71 8.79
N VAL A 234 3.23 16.02 8.79
CA VAL A 234 2.52 16.97 9.65
C VAL A 234 1.02 17.01 9.32
N VAL A 235 0.63 16.96 8.05
CA VAL A 235 -0.78 16.90 7.67
C VAL A 235 -1.43 15.57 8.05
N CYS A 236 -0.72 14.46 7.89
CA CYS A 236 -1.14 13.17 8.42
C CYS A 236 -1.33 13.21 9.95
N CYS A 237 -0.40 13.87 10.67
CA CYS A 237 -0.48 14.08 12.13
C CYS A 237 -1.75 14.82 12.53
N ILE A 238 -2.05 15.95 11.86
CA ILE A 238 -3.27 16.73 12.09
C ILE A 238 -4.51 15.87 11.86
N ALA A 239 -4.56 15.09 10.76
CA ALA A 239 -5.66 14.19 10.49
C ALA A 239 -5.81 13.09 11.54
N MET A 240 -4.70 12.52 12.04
CA MET A 240 -4.76 11.49 13.08
C MET A 240 -5.16 12.07 14.44
N ILE A 241 -4.79 13.32 14.76
CA ILE A 241 -5.26 14.02 15.97
C ILE A 241 -6.77 14.30 15.89
N GLU A 242 -7.26 14.74 14.73
CA GLU A 242 -8.69 14.93 14.50
C GLU A 242 -9.45 13.60 14.65
N HIS A 243 -8.97 12.54 14.00
CA HIS A 243 -9.53 11.18 14.11
C HIS A 243 -9.55 10.67 15.56
N ALA A 244 -8.47 10.89 16.31
CA ALA A 244 -8.35 10.51 17.72
C ALA A 244 -9.32 11.28 18.64
N SER A 245 -9.75 12.48 18.25
CA SER A 245 -10.55 13.35 19.11
C SER A 245 -11.87 12.69 19.51
N LYS A 246 -12.53 11.99 18.58
CA LYS A 246 -13.76 11.24 18.87
C LYS A 246 -13.53 10.12 19.90
N ALA A 247 -12.42 9.39 19.79
CA ALA A 247 -12.06 8.33 20.75
C ALA A 247 -11.75 8.89 22.15
N LEU A 248 -11.29 10.13 22.22
CA LEU A 248 -11.01 10.87 23.45
C LEU A 248 -12.23 11.64 23.99
N GLY A 249 -13.37 11.63 23.28
CA GLY A 249 -14.57 12.38 23.68
C GLY A 249 -14.48 13.89 23.43
N GLU A 250 -13.68 14.29 22.45
CA GLU A 250 -13.40 15.68 22.09
C GLU A 250 -13.74 15.96 20.62
N ASP A 251 -13.83 17.24 20.24
CA ASP A 251 -13.97 17.68 18.85
C ASP A 251 -12.88 18.70 18.53
N ARG A 252 -11.98 18.34 17.61
CA ARG A 252 -10.88 19.20 17.14
C ARG A 252 -11.02 19.56 15.66
N SER A 253 -12.18 19.34 15.03
CA SER A 253 -12.38 19.62 13.60
C SER A 253 -12.01 21.07 13.22
N ALA A 254 -12.45 22.05 14.02
CA ALA A 254 -12.13 23.45 13.81
C ALA A 254 -10.64 23.79 14.04
N TRP A 255 -9.97 23.09 14.96
CA TRP A 255 -8.52 23.23 15.15
C TRP A 255 -7.77 22.66 13.96
N ALA A 256 -8.16 21.48 13.48
CA ALA A 256 -7.51 20.77 12.40
C ALA A 256 -7.56 21.58 11.09
N GLY A 257 -8.73 22.16 10.76
CA GLY A 257 -8.87 23.06 9.60
C GLY A 257 -7.99 24.32 9.70
N LYS A 258 -7.86 24.92 10.90
CA LYS A 258 -6.98 26.07 11.12
C LYS A 258 -5.49 25.70 11.03
N ALA A 259 -5.10 24.54 11.56
CA ALA A 259 -3.73 24.04 11.47
C ALA A 259 -3.34 23.77 10.01
N MET A 260 -4.24 23.14 9.24
CA MET A 260 -4.07 22.91 7.81
C MET A 260 -3.90 24.22 7.03
N ALA A 261 -4.79 25.20 7.26
CA ALA A 261 -4.72 26.51 6.62
C ALA A 261 -3.42 27.26 6.95
N ARG A 262 -2.92 27.13 8.19
CA ARG A 262 -1.64 27.72 8.62
C ARG A 262 -0.46 27.15 7.83
N ILE A 263 -0.42 25.83 7.63
CA ILE A 263 0.62 25.19 6.80
C ILE A 263 0.51 25.66 5.35
N MET A 264 -0.69 25.61 4.77
CA MET A 264 -0.90 25.96 3.36
C MET A 264 -0.69 27.44 3.04
N ALA A 265 -0.73 28.34 4.04
CA ALA A 265 -0.35 29.74 3.85
C ALA A 265 1.12 29.91 3.40
N HIS A 266 1.98 28.93 3.65
CA HIS A 266 3.36 28.91 3.16
C HIS A 266 3.50 28.42 1.71
N TYR A 267 2.46 27.78 1.17
CA TYR A 267 2.47 27.14 -0.14
C TYR A 267 1.31 27.66 -1.01
N PRO A 268 1.28 28.97 -1.33
CA PRO A 268 0.17 29.60 -2.05
C PRO A 268 -0.08 29.00 -3.45
N ASP A 269 0.94 28.36 -4.04
CA ASP A 269 0.83 27.66 -5.32
C ASP A 269 0.08 26.31 -5.21
N GLY A 270 -0.31 25.92 -3.99
CA GLY A 270 -1.13 24.73 -3.73
C GLY A 270 -0.35 23.41 -3.75
N LEU A 271 0.99 23.45 -3.86
CA LEU A 271 1.85 22.27 -3.84
C LEU A 271 2.88 22.38 -2.70
N PRO A 272 2.75 21.59 -1.63
CA PRO A 272 3.77 21.55 -0.60
C PRO A 272 5.05 20.90 -1.14
N PRO A 273 6.22 21.27 -0.59
CA PRO A 273 7.50 20.68 -0.95
C PRO A 273 7.68 19.29 -0.31
N TYR A 274 8.68 18.54 -0.79
CA TYR A 274 9.06 17.30 -0.14
C TYR A 274 9.61 17.54 1.29
N THR A 275 10.52 18.51 1.46
CA THR A 275 10.99 18.97 2.77
C THR A 275 10.85 20.49 2.92
N ALA A 276 10.64 20.90 4.17
CA ALA A 276 10.58 22.30 4.56
C ALA A 276 11.33 22.55 5.87
N ASP A 277 11.70 23.81 6.09
CA ASP A 277 12.19 24.27 7.38
C ASP A 277 11.00 24.43 8.34
N ALA A 278 10.97 23.65 9.44
CA ALA A 278 9.84 23.66 10.36
C ALA A 278 9.61 25.05 11.01
N ALA A 279 10.68 25.80 11.31
CA ALA A 279 10.54 27.09 11.99
C ALA A 279 9.94 28.19 11.10
N SER A 280 10.35 28.25 9.83
CA SER A 280 9.97 29.31 8.90
C SER A 280 8.90 28.91 7.89
N GLY A 281 8.64 27.62 7.71
CA GLY A 281 7.80 27.08 6.64
C GLY A 281 8.45 27.13 5.26
N ARG A 282 9.71 27.59 5.16
CA ARG A 282 10.41 27.76 3.88
C ARG A 282 10.69 26.40 3.25
N GLN A 283 10.32 26.26 1.98
CA GLN A 283 10.67 25.13 1.14
C GLN A 283 12.19 24.88 1.12
N GLN A 284 12.61 23.63 1.33
CA GLN A 284 14.00 23.19 1.25
C GLN A 284 14.27 22.30 0.04
N SER A 285 13.25 21.60 -0.47
CA SER A 285 13.35 20.76 -1.66
C SER A 285 12.14 20.95 -2.59
N PRO A 286 12.21 20.53 -3.86
CA PRO A 286 11.05 20.51 -4.75
C PRO A 286 9.91 19.62 -4.22
N SER A 287 8.69 19.84 -4.71
CA SER A 287 7.56 18.94 -4.50
C SER A 287 7.82 17.57 -5.15
N ARG A 288 7.36 16.50 -4.49
CA ARG A 288 7.44 15.13 -5.01
C ARG A 288 6.05 14.50 -5.11
N GLY A 289 5.89 13.61 -6.07
CA GLY A 289 4.61 12.96 -6.35
C GLY A 289 4.15 12.04 -5.23
N SER A 290 5.08 11.29 -4.65
CA SER A 290 4.88 10.38 -3.50
C SER A 290 4.29 11.13 -2.30
N THR A 291 4.99 12.13 -1.79
CA THR A 291 4.57 12.90 -0.62
C THR A 291 3.31 13.72 -0.85
N ASN A 292 3.13 14.29 -2.04
CA ASN A 292 1.88 14.96 -2.37
C ASN A 292 0.69 14.00 -2.47
N GLY A 293 0.89 12.78 -2.97
CA GLY A 293 -0.15 11.74 -2.94
C GLY A 293 -0.59 11.42 -1.50
N PHE A 294 0.36 11.35 -0.57
CA PHE A 294 0.06 11.15 0.84
C PHE A 294 -0.62 12.37 1.48
N PHE A 295 -0.07 13.56 1.27
CA PHE A 295 -0.62 14.83 1.75
C PHE A 295 -2.09 15.01 1.34
N PHE A 296 -2.36 14.86 0.03
CA PHE A 296 -3.68 15.11 -0.52
C PHE A 296 -4.72 14.04 -0.19
N THR A 297 -4.29 12.88 0.29
CA THR A 297 -5.20 11.87 0.86
C THR A 297 -5.88 12.41 2.12
N TYR A 298 -5.15 13.10 2.99
CA TYR A 298 -5.68 13.60 4.26
C TYR A 298 -6.23 15.02 4.16
N SER A 299 -5.73 15.86 3.23
CA SER A 299 -6.30 17.19 3.03
C SER A 299 -7.76 17.15 2.58
N ALA A 300 -8.18 16.06 1.92
CA ALA A 300 -9.55 15.85 1.46
C ALA A 300 -10.58 16.02 2.59
N THR A 301 -10.26 15.53 3.79
CA THR A 301 -11.14 15.61 4.96
C THR A 301 -10.88 16.85 5.80
N LEU A 302 -9.62 17.28 5.90
CA LEU A 302 -9.22 18.44 6.71
C LEU A 302 -9.68 19.79 6.13
N SER A 303 -9.66 19.92 4.81
CA SER A 303 -10.00 21.14 4.07
C SER A 303 -10.86 20.83 2.84
N PRO A 304 -12.09 20.31 3.00
CA PRO A 304 -12.91 19.80 1.90
C PRO A 304 -13.27 20.86 0.84
N SER A 305 -13.28 22.15 1.21
CA SER A 305 -13.55 23.25 0.27
C SER A 305 -12.35 23.65 -0.59
N GLU A 306 -11.13 23.48 -0.10
CA GLU A 306 -9.90 23.97 -0.74
C GLU A 306 -9.10 22.84 -1.40
N SER A 307 -9.12 21.65 -0.78
CA SER A 307 -8.42 20.46 -1.24
C SER A 307 -8.67 20.08 -2.70
N PRO A 308 -9.90 20.20 -3.26
CA PRO A 308 -10.13 19.93 -4.67
C PRO A 308 -9.27 20.79 -5.61
N ALA A 309 -9.04 22.06 -5.29
CA ALA A 309 -8.22 22.94 -6.11
C ALA A 309 -6.72 22.56 -6.03
N TRP A 310 -6.24 22.20 -4.83
CA TRP A 310 -4.86 21.73 -4.66
C TRP A 310 -4.62 20.37 -5.34
N TYR A 311 -5.62 19.48 -5.28
CA TYR A 311 -5.58 18.22 -6.00
C TYR A 311 -5.51 18.39 -7.51
N GLU A 312 -6.31 19.30 -8.09
CA GLU A 312 -6.24 19.57 -9.53
C GLU A 312 -4.87 20.15 -9.92
N ARG A 313 -4.27 20.98 -9.05
CA ARG A 313 -2.90 21.44 -9.24
C ARG A 313 -1.90 20.28 -9.26
N TYR A 314 -2.00 19.38 -8.28
CA TYR A 314 -1.19 18.15 -8.22
C TYR A 314 -1.37 17.27 -9.46
N ALA A 315 -2.62 17.02 -9.87
CA ALA A 315 -2.95 16.28 -11.07
C ALA A 315 -2.35 16.94 -12.32
N SER A 316 -2.45 18.26 -12.45
CA SER A 316 -1.89 18.97 -13.60
C SER A 316 -0.38 18.78 -13.75
N GLU A 317 0.36 18.73 -12.63
CA GLU A 317 1.82 18.66 -12.63
C GLU A 317 2.41 17.25 -12.59
N PHE A 318 1.74 16.31 -11.94
CA PHE A 318 2.31 14.99 -11.65
C PHE A 318 1.61 13.84 -12.36
N TRP A 319 0.35 13.98 -12.77
CA TRP A 319 -0.34 12.92 -13.50
C TRP A 319 0.25 12.73 -14.91
N GLN A 320 0.53 11.49 -15.29
CA GLN A 320 1.08 11.12 -16.58
C GLN A 320 0.27 9.97 -17.18
N GLU A 321 -0.04 10.07 -18.47
CA GLU A 321 -0.59 8.97 -19.28
C GLU A 321 0.26 8.89 -20.55
N ASN A 322 0.71 7.69 -20.91
CA ASN A 322 1.28 7.40 -22.21
C ASN A 322 0.44 6.32 -22.92
N ASP A 323 0.86 5.89 -24.11
CA ASP A 323 0.12 4.89 -24.90
C ASP A 323 0.01 3.51 -24.23
N LEU A 324 0.76 3.26 -23.14
CA LEU A 324 0.80 1.98 -22.46
C LEU A 324 0.18 2.05 -21.06
N ALA A 325 0.61 2.98 -20.23
CA ALA A 325 0.30 3.06 -18.80
C ALA A 325 -0.01 4.48 -18.35
N ALA A 326 -0.59 4.58 -17.16
CA ALA A 326 -0.98 5.82 -16.52
C ALA A 326 -0.62 5.80 -15.04
N GLY A 327 -0.17 6.93 -14.52
CA GLY A 327 0.38 6.96 -13.19
C GLY A 327 0.78 8.35 -12.75
N TRP A 328 1.36 8.39 -11.55
CA TRP A 328 1.85 9.62 -10.97
C TRP A 328 3.36 9.65 -11.12
N ARG A 329 3.87 10.80 -11.56
CA ARG A 329 5.30 11.02 -11.63
C ARG A 329 5.89 11.24 -10.26
N GLU A 330 7.13 10.84 -10.05
CA GLU A 330 7.85 11.17 -8.82
C GLU A 330 8.23 12.65 -8.75
N TYR A 331 8.63 13.21 -9.89
CA TYR A 331 9.01 14.62 -10.03
C TYR A 331 8.09 15.33 -11.02
N SER A 332 7.87 16.62 -10.79
CA SER A 332 6.97 17.45 -11.61
C SER A 332 7.32 17.36 -13.10
N LYS A 333 6.31 17.40 -13.98
CA LYS A 333 6.51 17.53 -15.44
C LYS A 333 7.22 18.84 -15.81
N LEU A 334 7.24 19.80 -14.90
CA LEU A 334 7.82 21.12 -15.09
C LEU A 334 9.30 21.20 -14.67
N SER A 335 9.87 20.13 -14.10
CA SER A 335 11.27 20.09 -13.69
C SER A 335 12.14 19.26 -14.63
N ASP A 336 13.43 19.58 -14.68
CA ASP A 336 14.47 18.79 -15.38
C ASP A 336 14.91 17.55 -14.57
N SER A 337 14.06 17.07 -13.67
CA SER A 337 14.39 15.95 -12.78
C SER A 337 14.50 14.62 -13.55
N PRO A 338 15.29 13.66 -13.04
CA PRO A 338 15.51 12.39 -13.73
C PRO A 338 14.21 11.63 -14.02
N LEU A 339 14.14 11.04 -15.21
CA LEU A 339 13.06 10.12 -15.60
C LEU A 339 13.26 8.71 -15.01
N TYR A 340 14.46 8.41 -14.51
CA TYR A 340 14.82 7.11 -13.95
C TYR A 340 15.57 7.31 -12.64
N GLY A 341 15.23 6.51 -11.64
CA GLY A 341 15.81 6.66 -10.31
C GLY A 341 15.30 5.61 -9.33
N PHE A 342 15.87 5.62 -8.14
CA PHE A 342 15.43 4.81 -7.02
C PHE A 342 15.87 5.45 -5.71
N ASP A 343 14.92 5.61 -4.77
CA ASP A 343 15.18 5.88 -3.37
C ASP A 343 14.10 5.20 -2.51
N PRO A 344 14.28 5.10 -1.18
CA PRO A 344 13.32 4.43 -0.30
C PRO A 344 11.88 4.96 -0.37
N ASP A 345 11.68 6.25 -0.68
CA ASP A 345 10.35 6.88 -0.70
C ASP A 345 9.67 6.76 -2.07
N SER A 346 10.44 6.95 -3.15
CA SER A 346 9.94 6.83 -4.52
C SER A 346 9.79 5.39 -4.98
N GLY A 347 10.58 4.48 -4.42
CA GLY A 347 10.85 3.18 -5.03
C GLY A 347 11.44 3.36 -6.44
N PRO A 348 11.26 2.38 -7.35
CA PRO A 348 11.67 2.55 -8.73
C PRO A 348 10.90 3.69 -9.41
N VAL A 349 11.63 4.61 -10.04
CA VAL A 349 11.11 5.61 -10.97
C VAL A 349 11.47 5.17 -12.39
N LEU A 350 10.47 5.02 -13.26
CA LEU A 350 10.63 4.56 -14.64
C LEU A 350 9.88 5.50 -15.59
N GLU A 351 10.58 6.13 -16.53
CA GLU A 351 10.00 7.14 -17.44
C GLU A 351 9.22 8.26 -16.71
N GLY A 352 9.69 8.62 -15.52
CA GLY A 352 9.07 9.59 -14.63
C GLY A 352 8.01 8.99 -13.70
N PHE A 353 7.38 7.86 -14.03
CA PHE A 353 6.42 7.19 -13.16
C PHE A 353 7.11 6.73 -11.87
N GLY A 354 6.71 7.30 -10.74
CA GLY A 354 7.19 6.87 -9.42
C GLY A 354 6.31 5.74 -8.90
N THR A 355 6.92 4.66 -8.42
CA THR A 355 6.16 3.55 -7.82
C THR A 355 5.44 4.02 -6.55
N GLY A 356 6.15 4.75 -5.68
CA GLY A 356 5.60 5.39 -4.48
C GLY A 356 4.55 6.46 -4.82
N ALA A 357 4.86 7.36 -5.76
CA ALA A 357 3.91 8.35 -6.29
C ALA A 357 2.62 7.70 -6.81
N THR A 358 2.74 6.64 -7.61
CA THR A 358 1.58 5.99 -8.22
C THR A 358 0.76 5.22 -7.18
N GLY A 359 1.43 4.54 -6.25
CA GLY A 359 0.79 3.86 -5.13
C GLY A 359 0.02 4.84 -4.24
N LEU A 360 0.68 5.86 -3.69
CA LEU A 360 0.04 6.86 -2.82
C LEU A 360 -1.00 7.71 -3.57
N GLY A 361 -0.76 7.98 -4.85
CA GLY A 361 -1.70 8.65 -5.73
C GLY A 361 -2.99 7.86 -5.97
N LEU A 362 -2.98 6.53 -5.87
CA LEU A 362 -4.22 5.74 -5.88
C LEU A 362 -5.11 6.09 -4.68
N GLY A 363 -4.56 6.22 -3.46
CA GLY A 363 -5.37 6.64 -2.32
C GLY A 363 -5.89 8.06 -2.46
N CYS A 364 -5.03 8.98 -2.90
CA CYS A 364 -5.40 10.37 -3.15
C CYS A 364 -6.55 10.51 -4.16
N THR A 365 -6.46 9.86 -5.32
CA THR A 365 -7.54 9.86 -6.33
C THR A 365 -8.84 9.32 -5.75
N ARG A 366 -8.76 8.30 -4.89
CA ARG A 366 -9.94 7.73 -4.23
C ARG A 366 -10.52 8.64 -3.16
N ALA A 367 -9.69 9.26 -2.34
CA ALA A 367 -10.12 10.22 -1.31
C ALA A 367 -10.87 11.42 -1.91
N HIS A 368 -10.45 11.87 -3.10
CA HIS A 368 -11.12 12.95 -3.84
C HIS A 368 -12.25 12.50 -4.78
N GLY A 369 -12.59 11.21 -4.81
CA GLY A 369 -13.66 10.71 -5.68
C GLY A 369 -13.35 10.79 -7.18
N ASP A 370 -12.07 10.86 -7.58
CA ASP A 370 -11.65 10.81 -8.98
C ASP A 370 -11.76 9.37 -9.50
N HIS A 371 -12.98 8.99 -9.88
CA HIS A 371 -13.29 7.64 -10.32
C HIS A 371 -12.49 7.20 -11.56
N ARG A 372 -12.13 8.13 -12.46
CA ARG A 372 -11.40 7.80 -13.68
C ARG A 372 -9.96 7.39 -13.34
N ARG A 373 -9.21 8.25 -12.65
CA ARG A 373 -7.81 7.95 -12.30
C ARG A 373 -7.73 6.78 -11.32
N ALA A 374 -8.59 6.76 -10.30
CA ALA A 374 -8.64 5.64 -9.36
C ALA A 374 -8.90 4.30 -10.08
N GLY A 375 -9.81 4.28 -11.06
CA GLY A 375 -10.14 3.06 -11.77
C GLY A 375 -9.10 2.59 -12.78
N ILE A 376 -8.38 3.52 -13.42
CA ILE A 376 -7.22 3.20 -14.26
C ILE A 376 -6.13 2.56 -13.39
N LEU A 377 -5.75 3.24 -12.29
CA LEU A 377 -4.72 2.75 -11.36
C LEU A 377 -5.08 1.42 -10.72
N GLY A 378 -6.35 1.22 -10.34
CA GLY A 378 -6.83 -0.06 -9.81
C GLY A 378 -6.74 -1.20 -10.84
N ALA A 379 -6.98 -0.92 -12.12
CA ALA A 379 -6.84 -1.89 -13.19
C ALA A 379 -5.37 -2.29 -13.44
N GLU A 380 -4.45 -1.32 -13.47
CA GLU A 380 -3.02 -1.59 -13.58
C GLU A 380 -2.52 -2.38 -12.38
N MET A 381 -2.94 -1.98 -11.17
CA MET A 381 -2.52 -2.61 -9.92
C MET A 381 -2.92 -4.07 -9.84
N ILE A 382 -4.14 -4.46 -10.23
CA ILE A 382 -4.53 -5.88 -10.14
C ILE A 382 -3.76 -6.74 -11.14
N ALA A 383 -3.51 -6.22 -12.36
CA ALA A 383 -2.75 -6.95 -13.38
C ALA A 383 -1.27 -7.06 -13.01
N ALA A 384 -0.64 -5.95 -12.61
CA ALA A 384 0.75 -5.95 -12.16
C ALA A 384 0.92 -6.66 -10.80
N GLY A 385 -0.11 -6.68 -9.96
CA GLY A 385 -0.09 -7.31 -8.63
C GLY A 385 0.11 -8.81 -8.70
N PHE A 386 -0.34 -9.46 -9.78
CA PHE A 386 -0.20 -10.89 -10.03
C PHE A 386 -0.71 -11.75 -8.84
N PRO A 387 -2.04 -11.83 -8.64
CA PRO A 387 -2.65 -12.41 -7.45
C PRO A 387 -2.52 -13.94 -7.41
N LEU A 388 -1.95 -14.48 -6.34
CA LEU A 388 -1.76 -15.92 -6.13
C LEU A 388 -2.90 -16.55 -5.30
N PRO A 389 -3.09 -17.90 -5.33
CA PRO A 389 -4.16 -18.59 -4.60
C PRO A 389 -4.24 -18.29 -3.10
N GLY A 390 -3.11 -18.01 -2.46
CA GLY A 390 -3.05 -17.64 -1.04
C GLY A 390 -3.41 -16.17 -0.76
N GLY A 391 -3.89 -15.41 -1.75
CA GLY A 391 -4.17 -13.98 -1.67
C GLY A 391 -2.90 -13.12 -1.55
N THR A 392 -1.73 -13.67 -1.88
CA THR A 392 -0.49 -12.90 -1.99
C THR A 392 -0.44 -12.22 -3.35
N LEU A 393 -0.01 -10.97 -3.40
CA LEU A 393 0.34 -10.28 -4.64
C LEU A 393 1.83 -10.45 -4.91
N LEU A 394 2.17 -11.20 -5.96
CA LEU A 394 3.53 -11.64 -6.21
C LEU A 394 4.50 -10.47 -6.44
N LEU A 395 4.19 -9.52 -7.32
CA LEU A 395 5.12 -8.41 -7.59
C LEU A 395 5.28 -7.48 -6.38
N PRO A 396 4.20 -7.03 -5.69
CA PRO A 396 4.32 -6.27 -4.45
C PRO A 396 5.17 -6.99 -3.39
N ARG A 397 5.04 -8.32 -3.29
CA ARG A 397 5.87 -9.12 -2.39
C ARG A 397 7.35 -9.05 -2.76
N LEU A 398 7.69 -9.17 -4.03
CA LEU A 398 9.08 -9.19 -4.50
C LEU A 398 9.81 -7.86 -4.35
N VAL A 399 9.09 -6.74 -4.40
CA VAL A 399 9.66 -5.39 -4.22
C VAL A 399 9.67 -4.91 -2.77
N SER A 400 9.03 -5.66 -1.86
CA SER A 400 9.08 -5.39 -0.43
C SER A 400 10.43 -5.83 0.16
N ASP A 401 10.79 -5.26 1.31
CA ASP A 401 11.87 -5.79 2.14
C ASP A 401 11.45 -7.18 2.68
N LEU A 402 11.84 -8.24 1.98
CA LEU A 402 11.41 -9.60 2.28
C LEU A 402 11.87 -10.11 3.64
N GLU A 403 12.94 -9.54 4.18
CA GLU A 403 13.50 -9.94 5.47
C GLU A 403 12.78 -9.22 6.59
N HIS A 404 12.59 -7.91 6.44
CA HIS A 404 12.16 -7.08 7.55
C HIS A 404 10.73 -6.59 7.46
N ALA A 405 10.16 -6.42 6.27
CA ALA A 405 8.80 -5.91 6.07
C ALA A 405 8.10 -6.56 4.87
N PRO A 406 7.99 -7.91 4.85
CA PRO A 406 7.64 -8.65 3.64
C PRO A 406 6.21 -8.39 3.15
N TYR A 407 5.33 -7.84 3.99
CA TYR A 407 3.93 -7.55 3.65
C TYR A 407 3.69 -6.08 3.31
N PHE A 408 4.70 -5.21 3.40
CA PHE A 408 4.51 -3.76 3.39
C PHE A 408 3.81 -3.26 2.13
N ALA A 409 4.27 -3.64 0.92
CA ALA A 409 3.64 -3.17 -0.31
C ALA A 409 2.17 -3.63 -0.45
N GLU A 410 1.85 -4.85 -0.02
CA GLU A 410 0.46 -5.36 -0.03
C GLU A 410 -0.43 -4.62 0.97
N ILE A 411 0.10 -4.29 2.16
CA ILE A 411 -0.62 -3.49 3.15
C ILE A 411 -0.82 -2.06 2.64
N SER A 412 0.19 -1.47 2.01
CA SER A 412 0.08 -0.15 1.39
C SER A 412 -1.02 -0.16 0.34
N ILE A 413 -1.04 -1.13 -0.59
CA ILE A 413 -2.14 -1.29 -1.57
C ILE A 413 -3.50 -1.44 -0.88
N LEU A 414 -3.58 -2.26 0.17
CA LEU A 414 -4.81 -2.43 0.95
C LEU A 414 -5.30 -1.08 1.52
N HIS A 415 -4.41 -0.30 2.11
CA HIS A 415 -4.72 1.02 2.64
C HIS A 415 -5.24 1.94 1.53
N GLN A 416 -4.54 2.03 0.41
CA GLN A 416 -4.96 2.89 -0.71
C GLN A 416 -6.34 2.49 -1.24
N LEU A 417 -6.61 1.20 -1.40
CA LEU A 417 -7.93 0.70 -1.84
C LEU A 417 -9.03 0.86 -0.79
N SER A 418 -8.69 0.93 0.49
CA SER A 418 -9.67 1.15 1.55
C SER A 418 -10.19 2.59 1.58
N LEU A 419 -9.49 3.54 0.96
CA LEU A 419 -9.93 4.92 0.86
C LEU A 419 -11.11 5.03 -0.11
N VAL A 420 -12.15 5.72 0.32
CA VAL A 420 -13.35 6.07 -0.44
C VAL A 420 -13.77 7.48 -0.01
N PRO A 421 -14.42 8.28 -0.86
CA PRO A 421 -14.85 9.61 -0.47
C PRO A 421 -15.99 9.53 0.56
N ASP A 422 -15.95 10.39 1.59
CA ASP A 422 -16.96 10.44 2.66
C ASP A 422 -18.36 10.76 2.11
N ALA A 423 -18.41 11.64 1.12
CA ALA A 423 -19.56 11.80 0.25
C ALA A 423 -19.49 10.71 -0.82
N ALA A 424 -19.89 9.49 -0.45
CA ALA A 424 -20.22 8.45 -1.42
C ALA A 424 -21.42 8.95 -2.24
N GLY A 425 -21.14 9.82 -3.21
CA GLY A 425 -22.10 10.23 -4.21
C GLY A 425 -22.61 8.96 -4.85
N ASN A 426 -23.92 8.73 -4.73
CA ASN A 426 -24.69 7.72 -5.46
C ASN A 426 -24.69 8.05 -6.97
N GLY A 427 -23.51 8.22 -7.55
CA GLY A 427 -23.28 8.63 -8.91
C GLY A 427 -23.06 7.41 -9.78
N LYS A 428 -23.81 7.34 -10.88
CA LYS A 428 -23.57 6.43 -12.01
C LYS A 428 -22.28 6.82 -12.75
N ALA A 429 -21.16 7.03 -12.05
CA ALA A 429 -19.88 7.32 -12.69
C ALA A 429 -19.59 6.20 -13.69
N ALA A 430 -19.08 6.52 -14.87
CA ALA A 430 -18.71 5.47 -15.82
C ALA A 430 -17.58 4.60 -15.21
N LEU A 431 -17.50 3.33 -15.59
CA LEU A 431 -16.30 2.55 -15.26
C LEU A 431 -15.11 3.17 -16.00
N ALA A 432 -14.00 3.38 -15.29
CA ALA A 432 -12.77 3.83 -15.92
C ALA A 432 -12.33 2.86 -17.02
N PRO A 433 -11.74 3.33 -18.13
CA PRO A 433 -11.22 2.44 -19.17
C PRO A 433 -10.12 1.52 -18.60
N ILE A 434 -9.99 0.33 -19.16
CA ILE A 434 -8.87 -0.57 -18.84
C ILE A 434 -7.67 -0.12 -19.68
N PRO A 435 -6.54 0.27 -19.06
CA PRO A 435 -5.40 0.80 -19.79
C PRO A 435 -4.68 -0.28 -20.62
N PRO A 436 -3.99 0.09 -21.71
CA PRO A 436 -3.33 -0.87 -22.61
C PRO A 436 -2.33 -1.81 -21.92
N CYS A 437 -1.61 -1.36 -20.90
CA CYS A 437 -0.68 -2.19 -20.13
C CYS A 437 -1.38 -3.38 -19.47
N THR A 438 -2.61 -3.19 -18.97
CA THR A 438 -3.40 -4.25 -18.34
C THR A 438 -3.76 -5.30 -19.38
N TRP A 439 -4.21 -4.89 -20.56
CA TRP A 439 -4.50 -5.82 -21.66
C TRP A 439 -3.24 -6.55 -22.13
N TYR A 440 -2.11 -5.86 -22.20
CA TYR A 440 -0.84 -6.48 -22.55
C TYR A 440 -0.44 -7.57 -21.56
N ILE A 441 -0.47 -7.27 -20.24
CA ILE A 441 -0.17 -8.25 -19.18
C ILE A 441 -1.09 -9.45 -19.29
N LEU A 442 -2.41 -9.25 -19.36
CA LEU A 442 -3.39 -10.33 -19.47
C LEU A 442 -3.22 -11.16 -20.75
N SER A 443 -2.83 -10.54 -21.86
CA SER A 443 -2.58 -11.24 -23.13
C SER A 443 -1.33 -12.12 -23.05
N VAL A 444 -0.28 -11.65 -22.37
CA VAL A 444 0.92 -12.44 -22.09
C VAL A 444 0.57 -13.63 -21.19
N GLU A 445 -0.15 -13.40 -20.09
CA GLU A 445 -0.60 -14.47 -19.18
C GLU A 445 -1.45 -15.52 -19.90
N ALA A 446 -2.42 -15.09 -20.72
CA ALA A 446 -3.26 -15.99 -21.51
C ALA A 446 -2.44 -16.83 -22.50
N THR A 447 -1.47 -16.20 -23.17
CA THR A 447 -0.58 -16.89 -24.13
C THR A 447 0.27 -17.94 -23.42
N VAL A 448 0.88 -17.58 -22.29
CA VAL A 448 1.67 -18.51 -21.48
C VAL A 448 0.79 -19.66 -20.98
N LEU A 449 -0.42 -19.37 -20.51
CA LEU A 449 -1.38 -20.38 -20.06
C LEU A 449 -1.69 -21.40 -21.16
N ILE A 450 -2.00 -20.94 -22.37
CA ILE A 450 -2.31 -21.81 -23.52
C ILE A 450 -1.11 -22.71 -23.84
N ILE A 451 0.09 -22.14 -23.94
CA ILE A 451 1.31 -22.89 -24.24
C ILE A 451 1.55 -23.98 -23.19
N LEU A 452 1.46 -23.64 -21.90
CA LEU A 452 1.70 -24.58 -20.82
C LEU A 452 0.64 -25.69 -20.76
N LEU A 453 -0.64 -25.38 -21.01
CA LEU A 453 -1.70 -26.39 -21.09
C LEU A 453 -1.49 -27.36 -22.26
N LEU A 454 -0.99 -26.88 -23.41
CA LEU A 454 -0.65 -27.74 -24.54
C LEU A 454 0.53 -28.67 -24.20
N ILE A 455 1.54 -28.19 -23.48
CA ILE A 455 2.64 -29.01 -22.96
C ILE A 455 2.12 -30.07 -22.00
N CYS A 456 1.29 -29.69 -21.02
CA CYS A 456 0.68 -30.61 -20.06
C CYS A 456 -0.14 -31.70 -20.77
N LYS A 457 -0.97 -31.32 -21.74
CA LYS A 457 -1.76 -32.27 -22.56
C LYS A 457 -0.85 -33.27 -23.28
N ARG A 458 0.26 -32.80 -23.88
CA ARG A 458 1.23 -33.69 -24.56
C ARG A 458 1.91 -34.66 -23.58
N LEU A 459 2.24 -34.22 -22.36
CA LEU A 459 2.86 -35.07 -21.35
C LEU A 459 1.90 -36.12 -20.78
N LEU A 460 0.64 -35.74 -20.57
CA LEU A 460 -0.37 -36.61 -19.95
C LEU A 460 -0.98 -37.64 -20.91
N PHE A 461 -1.14 -37.29 -22.19
CA PHE A 461 -1.94 -38.07 -23.15
C PHE A 461 -1.18 -38.56 -24.40
N ALA A 462 0.13 -38.37 -24.50
CA ALA A 462 0.87 -38.93 -25.63
C ALA A 462 0.80 -40.46 -25.64
N ARG A 463 0.25 -41.03 -26.71
CA ARG A 463 0.22 -42.48 -26.93
C ARG A 463 1.63 -43.03 -27.13
N ASN A 464 1.92 -44.18 -26.53
CA ASN A 464 3.15 -44.94 -26.81
C ASN A 464 3.08 -45.47 -28.24
N LYS A 465 3.79 -44.80 -29.18
CA LYS A 465 3.92 -45.30 -30.56
C LYS A 465 4.63 -46.67 -30.66
N THR A 466 5.22 -47.17 -29.57
CA THR A 466 5.91 -48.47 -29.52
C THR A 466 4.99 -49.66 -29.21
N ALA A 467 3.68 -49.45 -28.97
CA ALA A 467 2.74 -50.54 -28.74
C ALA A 467 2.03 -51.04 -30.02
N ASP A 468 2.07 -50.27 -31.12
CA ASP A 468 1.34 -50.58 -32.38
C ASP A 468 2.24 -51.17 -33.49
N THR A 469 3.47 -51.59 -33.18
CA THR A 469 4.39 -52.24 -34.15
C THR A 469 4.78 -53.67 -33.74
N LYS A 470 3.87 -54.41 -33.11
CA LYS A 470 4.01 -55.86 -32.91
C LYS A 470 2.86 -56.62 -33.55
#